data_AF-I1DTA8-F1
#
_entry.id   AF-I1DTA8-F1
#
_cell.length_a   1.000
_cell.length_b   1.000
_cell.length_c   1.000
_cell.angle_alpha   90.00
_cell.angle_beta   90.00
_cell.angle_gamma   90.00
#
_symmetry.space_group_name_H-M   'P 1'
#
loop_
_entity.id
_entity.type
_entity.pdbx_description
1 polymer ?
#
loop_
_entity_poly.entity_id
_entity_poly.type
_entity_poly.pdbx_seq_one_letter_code
_entity_poly.pdbx_strand_id
1 'polypeptide(L)'
;MQNQQYNGVILEDKWGKTYLCSSCLLAYADLGEGYISDVNDKEYGRYFLHDLEPHWNLRQIWVEMYQHVKPWALDLSKFTDFQLRDALLQIFSAGEMRVWQLSEGWGKQPEGNGIGEGRLAPQTSSNVGPATVSKKALKPGGGVTPANSSNATTAVHSSITTNTVAPTATDDIANNPAARKALYVKHGIEVGPYKELQKITKPGYQREHFIPHSCFMVRSVASGESRANVPIGAAFGSYNEGDAITYFVFDDQSKGTEHRYLTDIEKNYAKSLNDAGEYATVNQWLDHMEHETATSLCMDTIERSPGVYEARVPDDEAKLVAKAIRIDTESYLDSAGVNKNAPLSNLVGGGDVPGGTEIGSGDDF
;
A
#
# COMPACT_ATOMS: atom_id res chain seq x y z
N MET A 1 -19.98 -17.75 34.50
CA MET A 1 -20.42 -17.73 33.09
C MET A 1 -20.87 -16.31 32.79
N GLN A 2 -20.11 -15.56 32.00
CA GLN A 2 -20.44 -14.18 31.62
C GLN A 2 -20.86 -14.15 30.15
N ASN A 3 -22.00 -13.51 29.88
CA ASN A 3 -22.50 -12.92 28.63
C ASN A 3 -21.84 -13.37 27.30
N GLN A 4 -22.20 -14.57 26.81
CA GLN A 4 -22.05 -14.90 25.38
C GLN A 4 -23.27 -14.42 24.56
N GLN A 5 -23.66 -13.14 24.67
CA GLN A 5 -24.85 -12.60 23.99
C GLN A 5 -24.78 -12.75 22.46
N TYR A 6 -23.57 -12.66 21.89
CA TYR A 6 -23.35 -12.69 20.44
C TYR A 6 -22.79 -13.99 19.87
N ASN A 7 -22.53 -15.00 20.73
CA ASN A 7 -21.94 -16.31 20.43
C ASN A 7 -21.06 -16.34 19.16
N GLY A 8 -19.75 -16.14 19.30
CA GLY A 8 -18.80 -16.12 18.19
C GLY A 8 -17.35 -16.24 18.65
N VAL A 9 -16.45 -16.34 17.68
CA VAL A 9 -15.00 -16.36 17.90
C VAL A 9 -14.51 -14.91 17.97
N ILE A 10 -13.73 -14.59 19.00
CA ILE A 10 -13.01 -13.32 19.09
C ILE A 10 -11.63 -13.51 18.47
N LEU A 11 -11.26 -12.63 17.55
CA LEU A 11 -10.01 -12.66 16.80
C LEU A 11 -9.22 -11.37 17.05
N GLU A 12 -7.90 -11.45 16.93
CA GLU A 12 -6.99 -10.29 16.90
C GLU A 12 -6.11 -10.40 15.65
N ASP A 13 -5.71 -9.27 15.07
CA ASP A 13 -4.75 -9.25 13.96
C ASP A 13 -3.36 -8.72 14.38
N LYS A 14 -2.39 -8.84 13.47
CA LYS A 14 -1.02 -8.32 13.61
C LYS A 14 -0.92 -6.79 13.85
N TRP A 15 -2.02 -6.06 13.74
CA TRP A 15 -2.12 -4.63 14.04
C TRP A 15 -2.85 -4.35 15.36
N GLY A 16 -3.21 -5.37 16.14
CA GLY A 16 -3.90 -5.24 17.42
C GLY A 16 -5.37 -4.83 17.32
N LYS A 17 -6.01 -5.01 16.16
CA LYS A 17 -7.47 -4.81 16.01
C LYS A 17 -8.19 -6.07 16.47
N THR A 18 -9.26 -5.89 17.24
CA THR A 18 -10.10 -7.00 17.71
C THR A 18 -11.34 -7.14 16.84
N TYR A 19 -11.71 -8.37 16.48
CA TYR A 19 -12.91 -8.69 15.68
C TYR A 19 -13.81 -9.69 16.38
N LEU A 20 -15.13 -9.57 16.17
CA LEU A 20 -16.09 -10.65 16.39
C LEU A 20 -16.35 -11.35 15.06
N CYS A 21 -16.10 -12.66 15.01
CA CYS A 21 -16.46 -13.52 13.91
C CYS A 21 -17.64 -14.41 14.33
N SER A 22 -18.82 -14.23 13.71
CA SER A 22 -20.04 -14.92 14.15
C SER A 22 -21.03 -15.23 13.03
N SER A 23 -21.76 -16.34 13.19
CA SER A 23 -22.95 -16.77 12.44
C SER A 23 -24.26 -16.52 13.22
N CYS A 24 -24.20 -15.94 14.42
CA CYS A 24 -25.32 -15.82 15.34
C CYS A 24 -26.30 -14.68 14.95
N LEU A 25 -27.58 -15.01 14.77
CA LEU A 25 -28.63 -14.04 14.41
C LEU A 25 -28.76 -12.85 15.38
N LEU A 26 -28.38 -13.00 16.66
CA LEU A 26 -28.35 -11.89 17.62
C LEU A 26 -27.24 -10.88 17.31
N ALA A 27 -26.06 -11.34 16.87
CA ALA A 27 -25.00 -10.44 16.40
C ALA A 27 -25.43 -9.70 15.12
N TYR A 28 -26.13 -10.39 14.22
CA TYR A 28 -26.66 -9.81 12.98
C TYR A 28 -27.71 -8.72 13.26
N ALA A 29 -28.50 -8.86 14.34
CA ALA A 29 -29.52 -7.89 14.73
C ALA A 29 -28.96 -6.70 15.51
N ASP A 30 -28.11 -6.95 16.51
CA ASP A 30 -27.62 -5.91 17.44
C ASP A 30 -26.43 -5.10 16.86
N LEU A 31 -25.62 -5.69 15.97
CA LEU A 31 -24.47 -5.02 15.31
C LEU A 31 -24.75 -4.61 13.86
N GLY A 32 -25.85 -5.09 13.27
CA GLY A 32 -26.34 -4.66 11.97
C GLY A 32 -25.36 -4.84 10.80
N GLU A 33 -25.39 -3.86 9.88
CA GLU A 33 -24.63 -3.87 8.62
C GLU A 33 -23.18 -3.38 8.76
N GLY A 34 -22.73 -2.99 9.96
CA GLY A 34 -21.35 -2.58 10.25
C GLY A 34 -20.31 -3.70 10.26
N TYR A 35 -20.54 -4.78 9.51
CA TYR A 35 -19.57 -5.85 9.32
C TYR A 35 -18.64 -5.53 8.14
N ILE A 36 -17.44 -6.08 8.17
CA ILE A 36 -16.46 -5.96 7.09
C ILE A 36 -16.97 -6.80 5.92
N SER A 37 -17.59 -6.15 4.93
CA SER A 37 -18.05 -6.81 3.69
C SER A 37 -16.91 -7.51 2.94
N ASP A 38 -15.70 -6.99 3.11
CA ASP A 38 -14.58 -7.27 2.24
C ASP A 38 -14.00 -8.67 2.51
N VAL A 39 -14.23 -9.28 3.67
CA VAL A 39 -13.86 -10.69 3.92
C VAL A 39 -14.65 -11.68 3.05
N ASN A 40 -15.75 -11.23 2.44
CA ASN A 40 -16.52 -12.02 1.48
C ASN A 40 -15.83 -12.08 0.11
N ASP A 41 -14.91 -11.15 -0.18
CA ASP A 41 -13.99 -11.30 -1.30
C ASP A 41 -12.91 -12.34 -0.98
N LYS A 42 -12.52 -13.11 -2.00
CA LYS A 42 -11.61 -14.24 -1.85
C LYS A 42 -10.15 -13.82 -1.64
N GLU A 43 -9.77 -12.63 -2.07
CA GLU A 43 -8.41 -12.09 -1.95
C GLU A 43 -8.25 -11.34 -0.62
N TYR A 44 -9.12 -10.37 -0.31
CA TYR A 44 -9.12 -9.71 1.00
C TYR A 44 -9.35 -10.71 2.14
N GLY A 45 -10.29 -11.66 1.98
CA GLY A 45 -10.51 -12.74 2.94
C GLY A 45 -9.28 -13.62 3.18
N ARG A 46 -8.35 -13.75 2.21
CA ARG A 46 -7.07 -14.46 2.40
C ARG A 46 -6.09 -13.65 3.24
N TYR A 47 -5.97 -12.35 2.97
CA TYR A 47 -5.13 -11.46 3.79
C TYR A 47 -5.64 -11.41 5.23
N PHE A 48 -6.94 -11.19 5.43
CA PHE A 48 -7.58 -11.25 6.75
C PHE A 48 -7.28 -12.55 7.49
N LEU A 49 -7.42 -13.71 6.86
CA LEU A 49 -7.16 -15.01 7.50
C LEU A 49 -5.67 -15.29 7.79
N HIS A 50 -4.74 -14.69 7.04
CA HIS A 50 -3.29 -14.82 7.28
C HIS A 50 -2.76 -13.84 8.32
N ASP A 51 -3.41 -12.69 8.48
CA ASP A 51 -2.97 -11.60 9.37
C ASP A 51 -3.46 -11.75 10.82
N LEU A 52 -4.16 -12.84 11.14
CA LEU A 52 -4.63 -13.14 12.50
C LEU A 52 -3.47 -13.57 13.43
N GLU A 53 -3.50 -13.08 14.66
CA GLU A 53 -2.56 -13.47 15.71
C GLU A 53 -3.23 -14.39 16.75
N PRO A 54 -2.49 -15.32 17.40
CA PRO A 54 -1.08 -15.63 17.15
C PRO A 54 -0.83 -16.36 15.82
N HIS A 55 0.07 -15.82 14.99
CA HIS A 55 0.36 -16.34 13.64
C HIS A 55 0.91 -17.77 13.65
N TRP A 56 1.58 -18.18 14.74
CA TRP A 56 2.05 -19.56 14.95
C TRP A 56 0.90 -20.56 15.22
N ASN A 57 -0.33 -20.09 15.40
CA ASN A 57 -1.52 -20.89 15.73
C ASN A 57 -2.65 -20.78 14.69
N LEU A 58 -2.41 -20.16 13.51
CA LEU A 58 -3.43 -19.87 12.49
C LEU A 58 -4.37 -21.06 12.20
N ARG A 59 -3.84 -22.28 12.06
CA ARG A 59 -4.65 -23.48 11.83
C ARG A 59 -5.71 -23.70 12.91
N GLN A 60 -5.38 -23.49 14.19
CA GLN A 60 -6.32 -23.67 15.29
C GLN A 60 -7.39 -22.56 15.31
N ILE A 61 -6.99 -21.32 15.02
CA ILE A 61 -7.92 -20.18 14.85
C ILE A 61 -8.93 -20.50 13.72
N TRP A 62 -8.44 -21.00 12.59
CA TRP A 62 -9.27 -21.41 11.45
C TRP A 62 -10.17 -22.62 11.78
N VAL A 63 -9.70 -23.57 12.60
CA VAL A 63 -10.54 -24.69 13.12
C VAL A 63 -11.69 -24.15 13.95
N GLU A 64 -11.43 -23.22 14.89
CA GLU A 64 -12.45 -22.63 15.76
C GLU A 64 -13.47 -21.82 14.97
N MET A 65 -13.04 -21.01 14.01
CA MET A 65 -13.92 -20.29 13.08
C MET A 65 -14.80 -21.25 12.26
N TYR A 66 -14.24 -22.34 11.74
CA TYR A 66 -14.99 -23.31 10.94
C TYR A 66 -16.01 -24.09 11.79
N GLN A 67 -15.60 -24.51 13.00
CA GLN A 67 -16.47 -25.22 13.94
C GLN A 67 -17.56 -24.31 14.53
N HIS A 68 -17.35 -23.00 14.61
CA HIS A 68 -18.39 -22.05 15.00
C HIS A 68 -19.59 -22.06 14.02
N VAL A 69 -19.32 -22.15 12.72
CA VAL A 69 -20.36 -22.26 11.68
C VAL A 69 -20.89 -23.68 11.56
N LYS A 70 -20.01 -24.68 11.69
CA LYS A 70 -20.31 -26.10 11.41
C LYS A 70 -19.94 -26.96 12.64
N PRO A 71 -20.65 -26.82 13.77
CA PRO A 71 -20.29 -27.45 15.06
C PRO A 71 -20.34 -28.98 15.09
N TRP A 72 -20.90 -29.62 14.06
CA TRP A 72 -20.83 -31.07 13.85
C TRP A 72 -19.50 -31.54 13.21
N ALA A 73 -18.64 -30.62 12.73
CA ALA A 73 -17.37 -30.92 12.08
C ALA A 73 -16.24 -31.16 13.11
N LEU A 74 -16.41 -32.18 13.96
CA LEU A 74 -15.55 -32.44 15.12
C LEU A 74 -14.11 -32.88 14.75
N ASP A 75 -13.90 -33.46 13.57
CA ASP A 75 -12.58 -33.89 13.07
C ASP A 75 -12.23 -33.16 11.77
N LEU A 76 -11.31 -32.20 11.87
CA LEU A 76 -10.73 -31.47 10.74
C LEU A 76 -9.27 -31.89 10.45
N SER A 77 -8.77 -32.99 11.05
CA SER A 77 -7.39 -33.47 10.81
C SER A 77 -7.12 -33.82 9.33
N LYS A 78 -8.19 -34.15 8.59
CA LYS A 78 -8.16 -34.52 7.17
C LYS A 78 -8.08 -33.31 6.21
N PHE A 79 -8.33 -32.09 6.70
CA PHE A 79 -8.20 -30.87 5.91
C PHE A 79 -6.75 -30.36 5.99
N THR A 80 -6.12 -30.14 4.84
CA THR A 80 -4.88 -29.35 4.79
C THR A 80 -5.17 -27.89 5.14
N ASP A 81 -4.15 -27.12 5.52
CA ASP A 81 -4.31 -25.70 5.88
C ASP A 81 -4.93 -24.89 4.73
N PHE A 82 -4.52 -25.16 3.48
CA PHE A 82 -5.13 -24.58 2.28
C PHE A 82 -6.61 -24.95 2.11
N GLN A 83 -6.99 -26.21 2.37
CA GLN A 83 -8.39 -26.66 2.27
C GLN A 83 -9.26 -26.02 3.37
N LEU A 84 -8.74 -25.90 4.59
CA LEU A 84 -9.45 -25.28 5.70
C LEU A 84 -9.65 -23.77 5.46
N ARG A 85 -8.59 -23.07 5.04
CA ARG A 85 -8.65 -21.65 4.67
C ARG A 85 -9.62 -21.41 3.51
N ASP A 86 -9.49 -22.13 2.40
CA ASP A 86 -10.36 -21.88 1.24
C ASP A 86 -11.82 -22.30 1.49
N ALA A 87 -12.09 -23.18 2.48
CA ALA A 87 -13.44 -23.44 2.97
C ALA A 87 -14.00 -22.32 3.89
N LEU A 88 -13.15 -21.59 4.62
CA LEU A 88 -13.55 -20.35 5.32
C LEU A 88 -13.89 -19.22 4.34
N LEU A 89 -13.13 -19.08 3.25
CA LEU A 89 -13.46 -18.12 2.16
C LEU A 89 -14.82 -18.42 1.52
N GLN A 90 -15.18 -19.69 1.38
CA GLN A 90 -16.52 -20.11 0.92
C GLN A 90 -17.61 -19.75 1.93
N ILE A 91 -17.33 -19.89 3.24
CA ILE A 91 -18.24 -19.51 4.33
C ILE A 91 -18.49 -17.99 4.34
N PHE A 92 -17.46 -17.17 4.17
CA PHE A 92 -17.62 -15.71 4.07
C PHE A 92 -18.37 -15.28 2.81
N SER A 93 -17.95 -15.76 1.63
CA SER A 93 -18.61 -15.41 0.35
C SER A 93 -20.07 -15.89 0.25
N ALA A 94 -20.44 -16.95 0.96
CA ALA A 94 -21.84 -17.38 1.13
C ALA A 94 -22.64 -16.58 2.19
N GLY A 95 -21.99 -15.73 2.99
CA GLY A 95 -22.63 -15.00 4.09
C GLY A 95 -22.99 -15.85 5.32
N GLU A 96 -22.50 -17.10 5.40
CA GLU A 96 -22.73 -18.02 6.52
C GLU A 96 -22.08 -17.52 7.83
N MET A 97 -21.12 -16.60 7.74
CA MET A 97 -20.42 -15.97 8.86
C MET A 97 -20.07 -14.52 8.51
N ARG A 98 -20.13 -13.62 9.49
CA ARG A 98 -19.76 -12.20 9.37
C ARG A 98 -18.68 -11.82 10.37
N VAL A 99 -17.91 -10.79 10.02
CA VAL A 99 -16.81 -10.24 10.82
C VAL A 99 -17.09 -8.78 11.14
N TRP A 100 -17.19 -8.41 12.41
CA TRP A 100 -17.29 -7.01 12.85
C TRP A 100 -15.99 -6.60 13.56
N GLN A 101 -15.44 -5.43 13.24
CA GLN A 101 -14.36 -4.83 14.03
C GLN A 101 -14.96 -4.29 15.34
N LEU A 102 -14.40 -4.68 16.48
CA LEU A 102 -14.85 -4.26 17.82
C LEU A 102 -14.05 -3.08 18.39
N SER A 103 -12.82 -2.90 17.93
CA SER A 103 -11.93 -1.81 18.33
C SER A 103 -12.10 -0.59 17.42
N GLU A 104 -12.46 0.57 17.96
CA GLU A 104 -12.44 1.83 17.19
C GLU A 104 -11.01 2.31 16.92
N GLY A 105 -10.80 2.89 15.73
CA GLY A 105 -9.53 3.47 15.30
C GLY A 105 -8.53 2.48 14.67
N TRP A 106 -7.38 3.00 14.26
CA TRP A 106 -6.22 2.19 13.92
C TRP A 106 -5.58 1.66 15.22
N GLY A 107 -5.26 0.38 15.27
CA GLY A 107 -4.61 -0.24 16.42
C GLY A 107 -3.27 0.42 16.73
N LYS A 108 -2.97 0.58 18.02
CA LYS A 108 -1.70 1.21 18.43
C LYS A 108 -0.52 0.31 18.10
N GLN A 109 0.52 0.90 17.53
CA GLN A 109 1.83 0.25 17.39
C GLN A 109 2.30 -0.28 18.77
N PRO A 110 2.79 -1.53 18.87
CA PRO A 110 3.19 -2.10 20.14
C PRO A 110 4.36 -1.36 20.79
N GLU A 111 4.25 -1.09 22.09
CA GLU A 111 5.31 -0.43 22.86
C GLU A 111 6.54 -1.36 23.02
N GLY A 112 7.65 -1.01 22.37
CA GLY A 112 8.98 -1.41 22.85
C GLY A 112 9.68 -2.59 22.19
N ASN A 113 9.92 -2.54 20.87
CA ASN A 113 11.18 -3.05 20.31
C ASN A 113 12.12 -1.85 20.07
N GLY A 114 12.88 -1.49 21.12
CA GLY A 114 13.38 -0.13 21.28
C GLY A 114 14.59 0.27 20.43
N ILE A 115 14.40 1.26 19.55
CA ILE A 115 15.43 2.24 19.18
C ILE A 115 14.83 3.65 19.30
N GLY A 116 15.31 4.44 20.28
CA GLY A 116 15.11 5.90 20.35
C GLY A 116 13.84 6.42 21.05
N GLU A 117 13.91 6.67 22.36
CA GLU A 117 12.98 7.62 23.00
C GLU A 117 13.28 9.05 22.54
N GLY A 118 12.35 9.69 21.82
CA GLY A 118 12.40 11.10 21.42
C GLY A 118 11.35 11.97 22.13
N ARG A 119 11.21 11.84 23.46
CA ARG A 119 10.11 12.48 24.22
C ARG A 119 10.07 14.00 24.09
N LEU A 120 8.92 14.54 23.67
CA LEU A 120 8.43 15.83 24.16
C LEU A 120 7.03 15.66 24.76
N ALA A 121 6.92 15.99 26.05
CA ALA A 121 5.67 16.22 26.76
C ALA A 121 5.09 17.60 26.36
N PRO A 122 3.85 18.01 26.74
CA PRO A 122 2.99 17.40 27.76
C PRO A 122 1.47 17.33 27.44
N GLN A 123 0.66 16.74 28.33
CA GLN A 123 -0.37 17.48 29.10
C GLN A 123 -1.16 16.65 30.15
N THR A 124 -1.69 17.40 31.11
CA THR A 124 -2.79 17.17 32.07
C THR A 124 -3.92 16.22 31.61
N SER A 125 -4.64 15.45 32.45
CA SER A 125 -4.70 15.26 33.94
C SER A 125 -5.59 14.01 34.24
N SER A 126 -6.14 13.65 35.41
CA SER A 126 -6.31 14.25 36.76
C SER A 126 -6.74 13.20 37.81
N ASN A 127 -6.79 13.58 39.11
CA ASN A 127 -7.50 12.92 40.25
C ASN A 127 -7.09 11.47 40.64
N VAL A 128 -6.96 11.04 41.91
CA VAL A 128 -7.14 11.62 43.27
C VAL A 128 -5.94 11.10 44.12
N GLY A 129 -5.09 11.90 44.80
CA GLY A 129 -5.28 12.57 46.11
C GLY A 129 -4.79 11.68 47.30
N PRO A 130 -4.47 12.19 48.52
CA PRO A 130 -4.43 13.59 49.01
C PRO A 130 -3.13 13.99 49.80
N ALA A 131 -3.15 15.20 50.40
CA ALA A 131 -2.38 15.70 51.58
C ALA A 131 -1.10 16.58 51.41
N THR A 132 -1.27 17.91 51.58
CA THR A 132 -0.44 18.92 52.33
C THR A 132 1.09 19.04 52.07
N VAL A 133 1.74 20.22 51.91
CA VAL A 133 1.76 21.44 52.77
C VAL A 133 2.23 22.73 52.04
N SER A 134 1.49 23.84 52.21
CA SER A 134 1.84 25.30 52.24
C SER A 134 3.07 25.96 51.53
N LYS A 135 2.76 27.05 50.77
CA LYS A 135 3.57 28.29 50.48
C LYS A 135 4.79 28.11 49.53
N LYS A 136 5.28 29.11 48.77
CA LYS A 136 5.05 30.59 48.63
C LYS A 136 5.32 31.01 47.16
N ALA A 137 4.91 32.22 46.71
CA ALA A 137 5.06 32.69 45.32
C ALA A 137 6.06 33.86 45.13
N LEU A 138 6.60 34.03 43.90
CA LEU A 138 7.25 35.25 43.37
C LEU A 138 7.35 35.20 41.81
N LYS A 139 7.67 36.34 41.16
CA LYS A 139 7.87 36.49 39.68
C LYS A 139 9.33 36.92 39.36
N PRO A 140 9.70 37.48 38.18
CA PRO A 140 10.26 36.74 37.06
C PRO A 140 11.69 37.22 36.66
N GLY A 141 12.34 36.50 35.73
CA GLY A 141 13.59 36.91 35.08
C GLY A 141 13.78 36.22 33.73
N GLY A 142 14.44 36.87 32.77
CA GLY A 142 14.59 36.37 31.39
C GLY A 142 16.04 36.08 30.98
N GLY A 143 16.20 35.47 29.80
CA GLY A 143 17.48 35.17 29.14
C GLY A 143 17.23 34.70 27.71
N VAL A 144 18.15 34.98 26.79
CA VAL A 144 17.97 34.78 25.33
C VAL A 144 19.11 33.95 24.75
N THR A 145 18.80 32.93 23.96
CA THR A 145 19.62 32.39 22.85
C THR A 145 18.77 31.47 21.95
N PRO A 146 19.16 31.21 20.68
CA PRO A 146 18.28 30.59 19.69
C PRO A 146 18.25 29.06 19.73
N ALA A 147 17.14 28.48 19.26
CA ALA A 147 17.02 27.06 18.94
C ALA A 147 17.20 26.83 17.43
N ASN A 148 17.87 25.75 17.05
CA ASN A 148 18.16 25.42 15.66
C ASN A 148 16.94 24.87 14.91
N SER A 149 16.94 25.03 13.59
CA SER A 149 16.02 24.34 12.68
C SER A 149 16.19 22.82 12.75
N SER A 150 15.11 22.09 12.96
CA SER A 150 15.07 20.63 12.84
C SER A 150 14.92 20.23 11.37
N ASN A 151 15.92 19.52 10.83
CA ASN A 151 15.85 18.92 9.50
C ASN A 151 14.85 17.75 9.49
N ALA A 152 14.25 17.48 8.32
CA ALA A 152 13.51 16.24 8.10
C ALA A 152 14.47 15.03 8.16
N THR A 153 14.05 13.94 8.81
CA THR A 153 14.88 12.75 9.05
C THR A 153 14.61 11.68 8.00
N THR A 154 15.51 11.52 7.04
CA THR A 154 15.52 10.36 6.14
C THR A 154 16.01 9.12 6.88
N ALA A 155 15.27 8.01 6.81
CA ALA A 155 15.71 6.73 7.36
C ALA A 155 16.89 6.16 6.55
N VAL A 156 17.87 5.55 7.22
CA VAL A 156 19.07 4.98 6.60
C VAL A 156 19.26 3.54 7.06
N HIS A 157 19.26 2.61 6.12
CA HIS A 157 19.62 1.20 6.35
C HIS A 157 20.78 0.79 5.43
N SER A 158 21.76 0.09 5.99
CA SER A 158 23.04 -0.18 5.34
C SER A 158 22.96 -1.35 4.35
N SER A 159 23.47 -1.14 3.13
CA SER A 159 23.61 -2.18 2.12
C SER A 159 24.59 -3.28 2.55
N ILE A 160 24.26 -4.55 2.28
CA ILE A 160 25.15 -5.70 2.48
C ILE A 160 25.85 -6.06 1.16
N THR A 161 27.16 -6.27 1.23
CA THR A 161 28.02 -6.56 0.06
C THR A 161 27.70 -7.91 -0.58
N THR A 162 27.64 -7.95 -1.91
CA THR A 162 27.42 -9.16 -2.71
C THR A 162 28.70 -10.00 -2.86
N ASN A 163 28.53 -11.33 -2.92
CA ASN A 163 29.56 -12.27 -3.39
C ASN A 163 29.22 -12.72 -4.82
N THR A 164 30.22 -12.79 -5.69
CA THR A 164 30.04 -13.07 -7.12
C THR A 164 29.67 -14.53 -7.38
N VAL A 165 28.51 -14.76 -8.00
CA VAL A 165 28.07 -16.03 -8.59
C VAL A 165 27.94 -15.83 -10.12
N ALA A 166 27.88 -16.91 -10.90
CA ALA A 166 27.56 -16.81 -12.33
C ALA A 166 26.21 -16.09 -12.53
N PRO A 167 26.05 -15.26 -13.57
CA PRO A 167 24.90 -14.38 -13.72
C PRO A 167 23.60 -15.18 -13.78
N THR A 168 22.71 -14.87 -12.84
CA THR A 168 21.32 -15.34 -12.84
C THR A 168 20.52 -14.62 -13.94
N ALA A 169 19.31 -15.08 -14.24
CA ALA A 169 18.43 -14.38 -15.19
C ALA A 169 18.20 -12.92 -14.79
N THR A 170 18.16 -12.63 -13.48
CA THR A 170 18.07 -11.28 -12.90
C THR A 170 19.28 -10.42 -13.25
N ASP A 171 20.49 -10.98 -13.25
CA ASP A 171 21.74 -10.25 -13.52
C ASP A 171 21.88 -9.87 -15.01
N ASP A 172 21.43 -10.73 -15.93
CA ASP A 172 21.35 -10.38 -17.35
C ASP A 172 20.30 -9.27 -17.56
N ILE A 173 19.08 -9.44 -17.04
CA ILE A 173 17.98 -8.46 -17.12
C ILE A 173 18.38 -7.09 -16.56
N ALA A 174 19.12 -7.04 -15.46
CA ALA A 174 19.66 -5.80 -14.89
C ALA A 174 20.57 -5.05 -15.88
N ASN A 175 21.54 -5.76 -16.46
CA ASN A 175 22.64 -5.15 -17.22
C ASN A 175 22.41 -5.10 -18.75
N ASN A 176 21.38 -5.76 -19.27
CA ASN A 176 21.18 -5.99 -20.71
C ASN A 176 19.81 -5.48 -21.22
N PRO A 177 19.74 -4.26 -21.77
CA PRO A 177 18.50 -3.72 -22.36
C PRO A 177 17.94 -4.56 -23.52
N ALA A 178 18.77 -5.35 -24.21
CA ALA A 178 18.30 -6.25 -25.26
C ALA A 178 17.60 -7.48 -24.67
N ALA A 179 18.06 -8.01 -23.53
CA ALA A 179 17.36 -9.07 -22.80
C ALA A 179 16.01 -8.58 -22.26
N ARG A 180 15.94 -7.38 -21.68
CA ARG A 180 14.68 -6.75 -21.26
C ARG A 180 13.69 -6.64 -22.42
N LYS A 181 14.14 -6.10 -23.56
CA LYS A 181 13.29 -5.99 -24.77
C LYS A 181 12.83 -7.36 -25.30
N ALA A 182 13.68 -8.38 -25.25
CA ALA A 182 13.29 -9.73 -25.64
C ALA A 182 12.24 -10.34 -24.68
N LEU A 183 12.37 -10.09 -23.37
CA LEU A 183 11.40 -10.52 -22.36
C LEU A 183 10.03 -9.84 -22.54
N TYR A 184 9.99 -8.54 -22.83
CA TYR A 184 8.74 -7.83 -23.14
C TYR A 184 8.05 -8.43 -24.37
N VAL A 185 8.80 -8.66 -25.46
CA VAL A 185 8.29 -9.25 -26.70
C VAL A 185 7.78 -10.68 -26.48
N LYS A 186 8.45 -11.48 -25.66
CA LYS A 186 8.03 -12.85 -25.31
C LYS A 186 6.60 -12.89 -24.71
N HIS A 187 6.24 -11.90 -23.91
CA HIS A 187 4.99 -11.84 -23.16
C HIS A 187 3.95 -10.86 -23.73
N GLY A 188 4.15 -10.34 -24.96
CA GLY A 188 3.21 -9.40 -25.59
C GLY A 188 3.09 -8.06 -24.85
N ILE A 189 4.16 -7.64 -24.18
CA ILE A 189 4.23 -6.39 -23.44
C ILE A 189 5.00 -5.38 -24.28
N GLU A 190 4.47 -4.16 -24.35
CA GLU A 190 5.05 -3.04 -25.07
C GLU A 190 5.38 -1.97 -24.04
N VAL A 191 6.67 -1.66 -23.89
CA VAL A 191 7.25 -0.77 -22.87
C VAL A 191 8.06 0.31 -23.57
N GLY A 192 7.96 1.57 -23.13
CA GLY A 192 8.77 2.66 -23.65
C GLY A 192 8.29 4.05 -23.24
N PRO A 193 8.96 5.11 -23.72
CA PRO A 193 8.57 6.49 -23.44
C PRO A 193 7.13 6.79 -23.91
N TYR A 194 6.35 7.46 -23.06
CA TYR A 194 4.94 7.76 -23.30
C TYR A 194 4.68 8.42 -24.67
N LYS A 195 5.48 9.41 -25.05
CA LYS A 195 5.39 10.12 -26.35
C LYS A 195 5.63 9.22 -27.56
N GLU A 196 6.33 8.10 -27.39
CA GLU A 196 6.56 7.11 -28.44
C GLU A 196 5.41 6.10 -28.48
N LEU A 197 4.94 5.61 -27.32
CA LEU A 197 3.76 4.73 -27.24
C LEU A 197 2.44 5.47 -27.58
N GLN A 198 2.40 6.80 -27.52
CA GLN A 198 1.30 7.62 -28.06
C GLN A 198 1.14 7.47 -29.59
N LYS A 199 2.20 7.09 -30.31
CA LYS A 199 2.17 6.88 -31.77
C LYS A 199 1.62 5.50 -32.15
N ILE A 200 1.37 4.64 -31.16
CA ILE A 200 0.85 3.28 -31.34
C ILE A 200 -0.64 3.27 -30.97
N THR A 201 -1.48 2.79 -31.89
CA THR A 201 -2.91 2.59 -31.67
C THR A 201 -3.17 1.13 -31.30
N LYS A 202 -3.54 0.88 -30.05
CA LYS A 202 -3.87 -0.45 -29.51
C LYS A 202 -5.27 -0.41 -28.89
N PRO A 203 -6.34 -0.77 -29.63
CA PRO A 203 -7.73 -0.62 -29.17
C PRO A 203 -8.00 -1.43 -27.89
N GLY A 204 -8.62 -0.81 -26.89
CA GLY A 204 -8.86 -1.43 -25.59
C GLY A 204 -7.63 -1.49 -24.67
N TYR A 205 -6.55 -0.76 -24.97
CA TYR A 205 -5.39 -0.66 -24.09
C TYR A 205 -5.03 0.80 -23.79
N GLN A 206 -4.70 1.08 -22.54
CA GLN A 206 -4.07 2.33 -22.10
C GLN A 206 -2.58 2.13 -21.78
N ARG A 207 -1.90 3.22 -21.45
CA ARG A 207 -0.46 3.26 -21.15
C ARG A 207 -0.29 3.60 -19.68
N GLU A 208 0.01 2.60 -18.85
CA GLU A 208 0.24 2.83 -17.43
C GLU A 208 1.63 3.42 -17.22
N HIS A 209 1.73 4.35 -16.28
CA HIS A 209 3.01 4.84 -15.79
C HIS A 209 3.49 3.96 -14.64
N PHE A 210 4.80 3.77 -14.49
CA PHE A 210 5.34 3.02 -13.35
C PHE A 210 5.41 3.86 -12.06
N ILE A 211 5.25 5.18 -12.18
CA ILE A 211 4.90 6.13 -11.12
C ILE A 211 4.02 7.22 -11.77
N PRO A 212 2.84 7.56 -11.24
CA PRO A 212 1.97 8.60 -11.81
C PRO A 212 2.65 9.95 -11.97
N HIS A 213 2.39 10.62 -13.08
CA HIS A 213 2.89 11.97 -13.33
C HIS A 213 2.53 12.97 -12.21
N SER A 214 1.34 12.83 -11.64
CA SER A 214 0.87 13.64 -10.51
C SER A 214 1.78 13.56 -9.29
N CYS A 215 2.44 12.44 -9.03
CA CYS A 215 3.35 12.28 -7.88
C CYS A 215 4.58 13.19 -7.97
N PHE A 216 4.92 13.70 -9.16
CA PHE A 216 6.04 14.63 -9.39
C PHE A 216 5.62 16.11 -9.42
N MET A 217 4.32 16.42 -9.44
CA MET A 217 3.77 17.79 -9.53
C MET A 217 3.77 18.50 -8.16
N VAL A 218 4.06 19.81 -8.14
CA VAL A 218 4.11 20.62 -6.89
C VAL A 218 2.75 21.04 -6.33
N ARG A 219 1.65 20.74 -7.03
CA ARG A 219 0.27 20.99 -6.59
C ARG A 219 -0.73 20.29 -7.52
N SER A 220 -2.00 20.26 -7.12
CA SER A 220 -3.10 19.95 -8.04
C SER A 220 -3.22 20.96 -9.20
N VAL A 221 -3.80 20.49 -10.31
CA VAL A 221 -4.16 21.32 -11.47
C VAL A 221 -5.24 22.33 -11.05
N ALA A 222 -5.05 23.61 -11.39
CA ALA A 222 -6.04 24.65 -11.11
C ALA A 222 -7.22 24.62 -12.10
N SER A 223 -8.34 25.23 -11.73
CA SER A 223 -9.53 25.28 -12.61
C SER A 223 -9.23 26.03 -13.91
N GLY A 224 -9.37 25.34 -15.05
CA GLY A 224 -9.06 25.88 -16.38
C GLY A 224 -7.58 25.78 -16.79
N GLU A 225 -6.71 25.21 -15.96
CA GLU A 225 -5.29 25.00 -16.26
C GLU A 225 -5.04 23.68 -17.01
N SER A 226 -4.04 23.66 -17.89
CA SER A 226 -3.53 22.41 -18.47
C SER A 226 -2.60 21.71 -17.48
N ARG A 227 -2.72 20.37 -17.31
CA ARG A 227 -1.81 19.60 -16.45
C ARG A 227 -0.33 19.85 -16.78
N ALA A 228 0.01 19.98 -18.06
CA ALA A 228 1.36 20.26 -18.53
C ALA A 228 1.92 21.65 -18.15
N ASN A 229 1.10 22.54 -17.60
CA ASN A 229 1.52 23.84 -17.08
C ASN A 229 1.86 23.79 -15.57
N VAL A 230 1.47 22.72 -14.86
CA VAL A 230 1.74 22.59 -13.43
C VAL A 230 3.23 22.28 -13.24
N PRO A 231 3.97 23.03 -12.39
CA PRO A 231 5.38 22.77 -12.19
C PRO A 231 5.66 21.39 -11.60
N ILE A 232 6.75 20.78 -12.08
CA ILE A 232 7.38 19.61 -11.48
C ILE A 232 8.27 20.06 -10.32
N GLY A 233 8.33 19.27 -9.25
CA GLY A 233 9.18 19.55 -8.09
C GLY A 233 10.66 19.65 -8.48
N ALA A 234 11.36 20.68 -7.99
CA ALA A 234 12.75 20.96 -8.36
C ALA A 234 13.74 19.82 -8.04
N ALA A 235 13.37 18.92 -7.12
CA ALA A 235 14.13 17.70 -6.81
C ALA A 235 14.06 16.62 -7.92
N PHE A 236 13.18 16.76 -8.91
CA PHE A 236 12.96 15.80 -9.99
C PHE A 236 13.61 16.23 -11.33
N GLY A 237 14.51 17.21 -11.31
CA GLY A 237 15.38 17.56 -12.43
C GLY A 237 14.62 17.97 -13.71
N SER A 238 14.88 17.26 -14.81
CA SER A 238 14.23 17.45 -16.12
C SER A 238 13.14 16.43 -16.44
N TYR A 239 12.57 15.78 -15.42
CA TYR A 239 11.45 14.85 -15.55
C TYR A 239 10.27 15.49 -16.32
N ASN A 240 9.65 14.72 -17.23
CA ASN A 240 8.46 15.12 -17.97
C ASN A 240 7.59 13.90 -18.36
N GLU A 241 6.28 14.11 -18.51
CA GLU A 241 5.31 13.05 -18.81
C GLU A 241 5.59 12.34 -20.14
N GLY A 242 6.15 13.06 -21.14
CA GLY A 242 6.39 12.55 -22.49
C GLY A 242 7.55 11.56 -22.59
N ASP A 243 8.63 11.77 -21.85
CA ASP A 243 9.78 10.86 -21.81
C ASP A 243 9.63 9.73 -20.78
N ALA A 244 8.70 9.86 -19.84
CA ALA A 244 8.43 8.86 -18.81
C ALA A 244 8.13 7.47 -19.41
N ILE A 245 8.72 6.44 -18.81
CA ILE A 245 8.48 5.05 -19.22
C ILE A 245 7.06 4.63 -18.84
N THR A 246 6.37 4.05 -19.81
CA THR A 246 5.01 3.55 -19.71
C THR A 246 4.90 2.19 -20.39
N TYR A 247 3.83 1.44 -20.11
CA TYR A 247 3.59 0.14 -20.73
C TYR A 247 2.11 -0.09 -21.03
N PHE A 248 1.82 -0.85 -22.10
CA PHE A 248 0.43 -1.08 -22.52
C PHE A 248 -0.30 -2.11 -21.66
N VAL A 249 -1.37 -1.66 -21.01
CA VAL A 249 -2.29 -2.42 -20.12
C VAL A 249 -3.71 -2.44 -20.67
N PHE A 250 -4.47 -3.51 -20.43
CA PHE A 250 -5.86 -3.60 -20.90
C PHE A 250 -6.78 -2.65 -20.12
N ASP A 251 -7.67 -1.98 -20.84
CA ASP A 251 -8.66 -1.06 -20.29
C ASP A 251 -9.90 -0.92 -21.20
N ASP A 252 -11.05 -1.26 -20.65
CA ASP A 252 -12.38 -0.96 -21.19
C ASP A 252 -13.16 0.05 -20.32
N GLN A 253 -12.50 0.66 -19.32
CA GLN A 253 -13.06 1.53 -18.28
C GLN A 253 -14.04 0.86 -17.30
N SER A 254 -14.15 -0.48 -17.27
CA SER A 254 -14.95 -1.23 -16.29
C SER A 254 -14.22 -1.47 -14.96
N LYS A 255 -14.82 -2.29 -14.07
CA LYS A 255 -14.16 -2.83 -12.87
C LYS A 255 -13.66 -4.24 -13.17
N GLY A 256 -12.35 -4.45 -13.05
CA GLY A 256 -11.71 -5.76 -13.26
C GLY A 256 -10.56 -5.76 -14.27
N THR A 257 -10.34 -4.66 -15.00
CA THR A 257 -9.25 -4.55 -15.97
C THR A 257 -7.89 -4.28 -15.33
N GLU A 258 -6.84 -4.65 -16.06
CA GLU A 258 -5.43 -4.48 -15.70
C GLU A 258 -5.08 -3.02 -15.34
N HIS A 259 -5.50 -2.07 -16.18
CA HIS A 259 -5.40 -0.63 -15.91
C HIS A 259 -6.17 -0.24 -14.65
N ARG A 260 -7.42 -0.68 -14.48
CA ARG A 260 -8.25 -0.30 -13.34
C ARG A 260 -7.67 -0.79 -12.01
N TYR A 261 -7.10 -2.00 -11.98
CA TYR A 261 -6.41 -2.55 -10.81
C TYR A 261 -5.23 -1.66 -10.41
N LEU A 262 -4.29 -1.42 -11.33
CA LEU A 262 -3.06 -0.66 -11.09
C LEU A 262 -3.39 0.78 -10.63
N THR A 263 -4.23 1.48 -11.40
CA THR A 263 -4.72 2.83 -11.09
C THR A 263 -5.46 2.94 -9.74
N ASP A 264 -6.09 1.88 -9.21
CA ASP A 264 -6.70 1.92 -7.86
C ASP A 264 -5.72 1.55 -6.75
N ILE A 265 -4.74 0.67 -7.02
CA ILE A 265 -3.59 0.42 -6.14
C ILE A 265 -2.80 1.71 -5.90
N GLU A 266 -2.43 2.44 -6.95
CA GLU A 266 -1.71 3.72 -6.85
C GLU A 266 -2.44 4.76 -5.96
N LYS A 267 -3.76 4.87 -6.13
CA LYS A 267 -4.61 5.76 -5.31
C LYS A 267 -4.65 5.33 -3.86
N ASN A 268 -4.78 4.03 -3.60
CA ASN A 268 -4.82 3.48 -2.25
C ASN A 268 -3.47 3.66 -1.52
N TYR A 269 -2.36 3.53 -2.24
CA TYR A 269 -1.02 3.80 -1.68
C TYR A 269 -0.83 5.29 -1.39
N ALA A 270 -1.06 6.17 -2.36
CA ALA A 270 -1.00 7.62 -2.16
C ALA A 270 -1.94 8.11 -1.04
N LYS A 271 -3.15 7.55 -0.96
CA LYS A 271 -4.10 7.88 0.10
C LYS A 271 -3.65 7.37 1.47
N SER A 272 -3.11 6.16 1.58
CA SER A 272 -2.65 5.64 2.88
C SER A 272 -1.44 6.42 3.42
N LEU A 273 -0.52 6.82 2.55
CA LEU A 273 0.55 7.79 2.85
C LEU A 273 -0.03 9.12 3.35
N ASN A 274 -1.00 9.69 2.62
CA ASN A 274 -1.63 10.96 2.98
C ASN A 274 -2.36 10.92 4.33
N ASP A 275 -3.12 9.86 4.57
CA ASP A 275 -3.87 9.65 5.82
C ASP A 275 -2.94 9.42 7.03
N ALA A 276 -1.70 8.96 6.78
CA ALA A 276 -0.63 8.89 7.78
C ALA A 276 0.17 10.20 7.95
N GLY A 277 0.02 11.16 7.04
CA GLY A 277 0.86 12.37 6.98
C GLY A 277 2.25 12.14 6.39
N GLU A 278 2.44 11.04 5.68
CA GLU A 278 3.72 10.60 5.09
C GLU A 278 3.78 10.86 3.58
N TYR A 279 5.00 10.82 3.03
CA TYR A 279 5.28 10.97 1.61
C TYR A 279 6.38 9.99 1.20
N ALA A 280 6.03 9.00 0.38
CA ALA A 280 6.99 8.01 -0.11
C ALA A 280 8.02 8.65 -1.06
N THR A 281 9.28 8.22 -0.93
CA THR A 281 10.33 8.57 -1.90
C THR A 281 10.11 7.91 -3.25
N VAL A 282 10.78 8.40 -4.30
CA VAL A 282 10.78 7.76 -5.61
C VAL A 282 11.17 6.28 -5.52
N ASN A 283 12.21 5.94 -4.75
CA ASN A 283 12.61 4.55 -4.55
C ASN A 283 11.49 3.69 -3.94
N GLN A 284 10.76 4.19 -2.93
CA GLN A 284 9.65 3.46 -2.31
C GLN A 284 8.46 3.27 -3.26
N TRP A 285 8.18 4.27 -4.11
CA TRP A 285 7.18 4.13 -5.19
C TRP A 285 7.61 3.09 -6.24
N LEU A 286 8.90 3.04 -6.61
CA LEU A 286 9.44 2.00 -7.50
C LEU A 286 9.39 0.60 -6.86
N ASP A 287 9.65 0.50 -5.54
CA ASP A 287 9.56 -0.76 -4.79
C ASP A 287 8.12 -1.28 -4.74
N HIS A 288 7.15 -0.40 -4.45
CA HIS A 288 5.73 -0.72 -4.45
C HIS A 288 5.25 -1.13 -5.86
N MET A 289 5.47 -0.30 -6.88
CA MET A 289 4.98 -0.59 -8.22
C MET A 289 5.70 -1.75 -8.92
N GLU A 290 6.93 -2.13 -8.50
CA GLU A 290 7.54 -3.41 -8.90
C GLU A 290 6.77 -4.61 -8.35
N HIS A 291 6.36 -4.58 -7.08
CA HIS A 291 5.55 -5.63 -6.50
C HIS A 291 4.19 -5.73 -7.19
N GLU A 292 3.47 -4.61 -7.28
CA GLU A 292 2.09 -4.58 -7.78
C GLU A 292 1.99 -4.80 -9.29
N THR A 293 3.00 -4.38 -10.07
CA THR A 293 3.10 -4.77 -11.49
C THR A 293 3.36 -6.27 -11.62
N ALA A 294 4.22 -6.88 -10.78
CA ALA A 294 4.46 -8.32 -10.83
C ALA A 294 3.20 -9.12 -10.46
N THR A 295 2.52 -8.73 -9.38
CA THR A 295 1.23 -9.31 -8.94
C THR A 295 0.18 -9.16 -10.03
N SER A 296 -0.03 -7.93 -10.54
CA SER A 296 -0.97 -7.66 -11.63
C SER A 296 -0.71 -8.54 -12.85
N LEU A 297 0.55 -8.76 -13.26
CA LEU A 297 0.87 -9.57 -14.44
C LEU A 297 0.55 -11.06 -14.29
N CYS A 298 0.58 -11.64 -13.08
CA CYS A 298 0.34 -13.06 -12.84
C CYS A 298 -1.07 -13.43 -12.33
N MET A 299 -1.92 -12.45 -12.00
CA MET A 299 -3.32 -12.70 -11.58
C MET A 299 -4.21 -13.30 -12.68
N ASP A 300 -5.01 -14.31 -12.34
CA ASP A 300 -6.07 -14.87 -13.19
C ASP A 300 -7.43 -14.18 -13.01
N THR A 301 -7.55 -13.28 -12.04
CA THR A 301 -8.76 -12.49 -11.71
C THR A 301 -8.88 -11.16 -12.46
N ILE A 302 -7.87 -10.78 -13.25
CA ILE A 302 -7.81 -9.52 -14.00
C ILE A 302 -8.12 -9.75 -15.49
N GLU A 303 -8.97 -8.91 -16.06
CA GLU A 303 -9.32 -8.93 -17.48
C GLU A 303 -8.18 -8.36 -18.36
N ARG A 304 -7.76 -9.12 -19.38
CA ARG A 304 -6.64 -8.80 -20.30
C ARG A 304 -7.07 -8.45 -21.73
N SER A 305 -8.29 -8.85 -22.08
CA SER A 305 -9.01 -8.52 -23.32
C SER A 305 -10.48 -8.91 -23.12
N PRO A 306 -11.44 -8.45 -23.96
CA PRO A 306 -12.87 -8.58 -23.68
C PRO A 306 -13.34 -10.01 -23.34
N GLY A 307 -13.72 -10.21 -22.07
CA GLY A 307 -14.15 -11.49 -21.50
C GLY A 307 -13.05 -12.50 -21.17
N VAL A 308 -11.78 -12.10 -21.20
CA VAL A 308 -10.60 -12.97 -20.99
C VAL A 308 -9.89 -12.63 -19.68
N TYR A 309 -10.04 -13.53 -18.71
CA TYR A 309 -9.50 -13.46 -17.35
C TYR A 309 -8.41 -14.52 -17.23
N GLU A 310 -7.14 -14.11 -17.40
CA GLU A 310 -5.98 -15.00 -17.33
C GLU A 310 -4.70 -14.27 -16.92
N ALA A 311 -3.72 -15.03 -16.43
CA ALA A 311 -2.39 -14.52 -16.14
C ALA A 311 -1.67 -14.14 -17.44
N ARG A 312 -1.25 -12.88 -17.56
CA ARG A 312 -0.52 -12.36 -18.73
C ARG A 312 0.92 -12.87 -18.78
N VAL A 313 1.50 -13.14 -17.61
CA VAL A 313 2.85 -13.67 -17.42
C VAL A 313 2.84 -14.73 -16.32
N PRO A 314 3.50 -15.90 -16.48
CA PRO A 314 3.72 -16.85 -15.39
C PRO A 314 4.39 -16.19 -14.16
N ASP A 315 4.01 -16.59 -12.95
CA ASP A 315 4.45 -15.94 -11.69
C ASP A 315 5.99 -15.87 -11.50
N ASP A 316 6.72 -16.85 -12.01
CA ASP A 316 8.18 -16.90 -11.99
C ASP A 316 8.83 -15.89 -12.96
N GLU A 317 8.16 -15.56 -14.07
CA GLU A 317 8.60 -14.55 -15.04
C GLU A 317 8.00 -13.16 -14.80
N ALA A 318 6.84 -13.05 -14.16
CA ALA A 318 6.15 -11.77 -13.90
C ALA A 318 7.02 -10.81 -13.07
N LYS A 319 7.74 -11.37 -12.08
CA LYS A 319 8.72 -10.64 -11.26
C LYS A 319 9.90 -10.13 -12.10
N LEU A 320 10.37 -10.92 -13.06
CA LEU A 320 11.45 -10.53 -13.98
C LEU A 320 11.00 -9.43 -14.96
N VAL A 321 9.74 -9.49 -15.43
CA VAL A 321 9.13 -8.45 -16.26
C VAL A 321 8.98 -7.14 -15.49
N ALA A 322 8.39 -7.17 -14.30
CA ALA A 322 8.22 -5.97 -13.48
C ALA A 322 9.57 -5.34 -13.11
N LYS A 323 10.58 -6.17 -12.78
CA LYS A 323 11.95 -5.69 -12.56
C LYS A 323 12.51 -5.00 -13.79
N ALA A 324 12.33 -5.58 -14.98
CA ALA A 324 12.78 -4.98 -16.23
C ALA A 324 12.15 -3.59 -16.46
N ILE A 325 10.82 -3.46 -16.29
CA ILE A 325 10.11 -2.18 -16.45
C ILE A 325 10.61 -1.15 -15.44
N ARG A 326 10.85 -1.56 -14.19
CA ARG A 326 11.50 -0.70 -13.19
C ARG A 326 12.88 -0.24 -13.65
N ILE A 327 13.75 -1.12 -14.10
CA ILE A 327 15.13 -0.76 -14.49
C ILE A 327 15.13 0.26 -15.64
N ASP A 328 14.23 0.11 -16.62
CA ASP A 328 14.08 1.10 -17.69
C ASP A 328 13.52 2.44 -17.15
N THR A 329 12.59 2.39 -16.19
CA THR A 329 12.08 3.58 -15.50
C THR A 329 13.17 4.29 -14.67
N GLU A 330 13.95 3.56 -13.89
CA GLU A 330 15.11 4.06 -13.14
C GLU A 330 16.16 4.66 -14.06
N SER A 331 16.45 4.01 -15.19
CA SER A 331 17.38 4.52 -16.21
C SER A 331 16.92 5.87 -16.76
N TYR A 332 15.61 6.03 -17.01
CA TYR A 332 15.03 7.32 -17.39
C TYR A 332 15.15 8.36 -16.26
N LEU A 333 14.70 8.05 -15.06
CA LEU A 333 14.72 8.96 -13.91
C LEU A 333 16.14 9.45 -13.58
N ASP A 334 17.13 8.56 -13.64
CA ASP A 334 18.54 8.91 -13.44
C ASP A 334 19.06 9.82 -14.58
N SER A 335 18.68 9.56 -15.84
CA SER A 335 19.01 10.45 -16.97
C SER A 335 18.34 11.82 -16.90
N ALA A 336 17.18 11.92 -16.24
CA ALA A 336 16.46 13.15 -15.97
C ALA A 336 16.99 13.88 -14.71
N GLY A 337 17.98 13.32 -14.01
CA GLY A 337 18.57 13.91 -12.80
C GLY A 337 17.62 13.92 -11.59
N VAL A 338 16.67 12.98 -11.54
CA VAL A 338 15.71 12.84 -10.44
C VAL A 338 16.42 12.41 -9.15
N ASN A 339 16.28 13.18 -8.07
CA ASN A 339 16.70 12.74 -6.75
C ASN A 339 15.77 11.62 -6.26
N LYS A 340 16.20 10.35 -6.39
CA LYS A 340 15.36 9.20 -6.03
C LYS A 340 15.05 9.07 -4.53
N ASN A 341 15.69 9.88 -3.68
CA ASN A 341 15.41 10.00 -2.25
C ASN A 341 14.51 11.20 -1.90
N ALA A 342 14.06 11.99 -2.88
CA ALA A 342 13.08 13.05 -2.64
C ALA A 342 11.68 12.46 -2.43
N PRO A 343 10.86 13.02 -1.52
CA PRO A 343 9.47 12.62 -1.34
C PRO A 343 8.63 13.01 -2.57
N LEU A 344 7.79 12.10 -3.03
CA LEU A 344 6.76 12.33 -4.04
C LEU A 344 5.46 12.80 -3.39
N SER A 345 4.58 13.43 -4.16
CA SER A 345 3.27 13.88 -3.69
C SER A 345 2.20 12.78 -3.71
N ASN A 346 1.16 12.97 -2.90
CA ASN A 346 0.04 12.04 -2.75
C ASN A 346 -1.16 12.42 -3.67
N LEU A 347 -0.92 13.31 -4.65
CA LEU A 347 -1.96 13.93 -5.50
C LEU A 347 -2.81 12.90 -6.28
N VAL A 348 -2.28 11.73 -6.62
CA VAL A 348 -3.05 10.68 -7.33
C VAL A 348 -4.20 10.13 -6.48
N GLY A 349 -4.01 10.01 -5.17
CA GLY A 349 -5.05 9.64 -4.20
C GLY A 349 -5.97 10.80 -3.77
N GLY A 350 -5.81 11.99 -4.38
CA GLY A 350 -6.47 13.22 -3.95
C GLY A 350 -5.89 13.83 -2.67
N GLY A 351 -4.67 13.43 -2.29
CA GLY A 351 -3.94 13.97 -1.14
C GLY A 351 -3.18 15.26 -1.47
N ASP A 352 -2.24 15.62 -0.58
CA ASP A 352 -1.42 16.83 -0.63
C ASP A 352 -0.01 16.61 -1.24
N VAL A 353 0.84 17.63 -1.13
CA VAL A 353 2.24 17.64 -1.61
C VAL A 353 3.22 17.77 -0.43
N PRO A 354 4.47 17.26 -0.55
CA PRO A 354 5.43 17.31 0.55
C PRO A 354 5.77 18.74 0.93
N GLY A 355 5.74 19.06 2.23
CA GLY A 355 6.09 20.38 2.75
C GLY A 355 7.59 20.70 2.56
N GLY A 356 7.95 21.36 1.47
CA GLY A 356 9.33 21.68 1.13
C GLY A 356 9.46 23.00 0.38
N THR A 357 9.79 24.07 1.12
CA THR A 357 9.82 25.49 0.68
C THR A 357 8.54 25.98 0.02
N GLU A 358 7.91 26.98 0.63
CA GLU A 358 7.02 27.87 -0.10
C GLU A 358 7.75 28.35 -1.37
N ILE A 359 7.18 28.08 -2.55
CA ILE A 359 7.43 28.96 -3.70
C ILE A 359 6.84 30.28 -3.25
N GLY A 360 7.70 31.16 -2.71
CA GLY A 360 7.28 32.32 -1.96
C GLY A 360 6.25 33.11 -2.74
N SER A 361 5.20 33.57 -2.05
CA SER A 361 4.16 34.41 -2.64
C SER A 361 4.77 35.73 -3.10
N GLY A 362 5.34 35.73 -4.30
CA GLY A 362 5.81 36.91 -4.98
C GLY A 362 4.60 37.75 -5.34
N ASP A 363 4.41 38.83 -4.59
CA ASP A 363 3.64 39.98 -5.03
C ASP A 363 4.28 40.56 -6.31
N ASP A 364 3.92 40.02 -7.48
CA ASP A 364 4.35 40.54 -8.79
C ASP A 364 3.27 40.25 -9.88
N PHE A 365 2.38 41.24 -10.05
CA PHE A 365 1.46 41.50 -11.19
C PHE A 365 0.20 40.63 -11.38
#